data_AF-A0A9Q3XBU4-F1
#
_entry.id   AF-A0A9Q3XBU4-F1
#
_cell.length_a   1.000
_cell.length_b   1.000
_cell.length_c   1.000
_cell.angle_alpha   90.00
_cell.angle_beta   90.00
_cell.angle_gamma   90.00
#
_symmetry.space_group_name_H-M   'P 1'
#
loop_
_entity.id
_entity.type
_entity.pdbx_description
1 polymer ?
#
loop_
_entity_poly.entity_id
_entity_poly.type
_entity_poly.pdbx_seq_one_letter_code
_entity_poly.pdbx_strand_id
1 'polypeptide(L)'
;MHELQTLFATQEGEIAWEAELRQSFHEGDLENLRKYLAMSLEALDTPLAQQCLSTNVRSIEFNGWDELTEAVEIHEGEPITGVTIAIANDPDTAFGKGEEHRPYMLLGIYGDEPYAFSKASAAQMIAEAGAEEGPAWAGYDADIEVFLECEGLDALNTALVFHKERHFFRDEAPDHAPRRYVEYVLACWWRALLFHEAVQHTSRSRPLPGGIPVLAGMVDMRPEVMMVHGIEWRATLGSAAEALAGAEMPEMLPSSVITRKEVVEEKAPTGLDLRRRVAESEPEEEAAPQKKSLMGRLFGKD
;
A
#
# COMPACT_ATOMS: atom_id res chain seq x y z
N MET A 1 5.79 -32.68 10.81
CA MET A 1 6.54 -31.48 11.23
C MET A 1 6.74 -30.65 9.98
N HIS A 2 6.37 -29.37 10.00
CA HIS A 2 6.47 -28.52 8.81
C HIS A 2 7.93 -28.08 8.63
N GLU A 3 8.45 -28.06 7.40
CA GLU A 3 9.87 -27.75 7.13
C GLU A 3 10.28 -26.37 7.68
N LEU A 4 9.39 -25.38 7.56
CA LEU A 4 9.61 -24.03 8.07
C LEU A 4 9.71 -23.96 9.60
N GLN A 5 9.24 -24.97 10.35
CA GLN A 5 9.49 -24.99 11.80
C GLN A 5 10.97 -25.15 12.09
N THR A 6 11.69 -25.94 11.30
CA THR A 6 13.15 -26.07 11.43
C THR A 6 13.85 -24.82 10.92
N LEU A 7 13.41 -24.27 9.79
CA LEU A 7 14.03 -23.08 9.21
C LEU A 7 13.86 -21.84 10.09
N PHE A 8 12.66 -21.62 10.66
CA PHE A 8 12.37 -20.46 11.50
C PHE A 8 12.85 -20.61 12.94
N ALA A 9 13.43 -21.76 13.29
CA ALA A 9 14.04 -21.98 14.59
C ALA A 9 15.14 -20.95 14.88
N THR A 10 15.86 -20.51 13.84
CA THR A 10 16.82 -19.41 13.89
C THR A 10 16.26 -18.14 13.24
N GLN A 11 16.77 -16.98 13.65
CA GLN A 11 16.37 -15.70 13.05
C GLN A 11 16.94 -15.56 11.64
N GLU A 12 18.16 -16.05 11.43
CA GLU A 12 18.85 -16.04 10.14
C GLU A 12 18.10 -16.87 9.10
N GLY A 13 17.55 -18.03 9.50
CA GLY A 13 16.77 -18.89 8.61
C GLY A 13 15.45 -18.25 8.18
N GLU A 14 14.74 -17.60 9.10
CA GLU A 14 13.55 -16.80 8.76
C GLU A 14 13.90 -15.64 7.83
N ILE A 15 14.94 -14.86 8.13
CA ILE A 15 15.36 -13.72 7.31
C ILE A 15 15.73 -14.15 5.89
N ALA A 16 16.48 -15.25 5.75
CA ALA A 16 16.88 -15.77 4.44
C ALA A 16 15.65 -16.21 3.62
N TRP A 17 14.73 -16.95 4.24
CA TRP A 17 13.48 -17.35 3.60
C TRP A 17 12.65 -16.14 3.19
N GLU A 18 12.45 -15.17 4.08
CA GLU A 18 11.70 -13.95 3.76
C GLU A 18 12.37 -13.15 2.62
N ALA A 19 13.70 -13.13 2.54
CA ALA A 19 14.41 -12.45 1.45
C ALA A 19 14.13 -13.09 0.08
N GLU A 20 14.03 -14.42 0.01
CA GLU A 20 13.64 -15.14 -1.22
C GLU A 20 12.21 -14.78 -1.64
N LEU A 21 11.27 -14.68 -0.69
CA LEU A 21 9.91 -14.26 -0.97
C LEU A 21 9.86 -12.79 -1.44
N ARG A 22 10.57 -11.87 -0.76
CA ARG A 22 10.68 -10.46 -1.20
C ARG A 22 11.19 -10.36 -2.64
N GLN A 23 12.20 -11.15 -2.99
CA GLN A 23 12.74 -11.17 -4.34
C GLN A 23 11.68 -11.60 -5.37
N SER A 24 10.86 -12.61 -5.04
CA SER A 24 9.76 -13.05 -5.92
C SER A 24 8.72 -11.94 -6.16
N PHE A 25 8.41 -11.13 -5.15
CA PHE A 25 7.57 -9.92 -5.33
C PHE A 25 8.26 -8.90 -6.24
N HIS A 26 9.53 -8.57 -6.01
CA HIS A 26 10.26 -7.58 -6.82
C HIS A 26 10.39 -8.00 -8.29
N GLU A 27 10.51 -9.30 -8.56
CA GLU A 27 10.56 -9.88 -9.91
C GLU A 27 9.17 -10.03 -10.55
N GLY A 28 8.10 -9.89 -9.76
CA GLY A 28 6.72 -10.06 -10.22
C GLY A 28 6.30 -11.52 -10.44
N ASP A 29 7.03 -12.50 -9.90
CA ASP A 29 6.72 -13.94 -10.00
C ASP A 29 5.64 -14.36 -8.98
N LEU A 30 4.49 -13.70 -9.05
CA LEU A 30 3.37 -13.93 -8.13
C LEU A 30 2.74 -15.30 -8.31
N GLU A 31 2.81 -15.89 -9.52
CA GLU A 31 2.21 -17.19 -9.79
C GLU A 31 2.97 -18.32 -9.05
N ASN A 32 4.31 -18.35 -9.15
CA ASN A 32 5.08 -19.36 -8.42
C ASN A 32 5.05 -19.12 -6.92
N LEU A 33 5.07 -17.86 -6.50
CA LEU A 33 4.92 -17.50 -5.10
C LEU A 33 3.58 -17.98 -4.52
N ARG A 34 2.48 -17.79 -5.26
CA ARG A 34 1.16 -18.31 -4.90
C ARG A 34 1.17 -19.82 -4.75
N LYS A 35 1.75 -20.56 -5.70
CA LYS A 35 1.86 -22.03 -5.62
C LYS A 35 2.63 -22.45 -4.37
N TYR A 36 3.77 -21.81 -4.13
CA TYR A 36 4.61 -22.11 -2.97
C TYR A 36 3.91 -21.86 -1.64
N LEU A 37 3.30 -20.68 -1.47
CA LEU A 37 2.57 -20.34 -0.26
C LEU A 37 1.34 -21.23 -0.07
N ALA A 38 0.61 -21.54 -1.14
CA ALA A 38 -0.55 -22.43 -1.08
C ALA A 38 -0.15 -23.83 -0.59
N MET A 39 0.90 -24.42 -1.17
CA MET A 39 1.41 -25.73 -0.73
C MET A 39 1.86 -25.72 0.73
N SER A 40 2.51 -24.64 1.18
CA SER A 40 2.94 -24.48 2.56
C SER A 40 1.76 -24.36 3.53
N LEU A 41 0.73 -23.59 3.17
CA LEU A 41 -0.50 -23.46 3.94
C LEU A 41 -1.30 -24.78 3.98
N GLU A 42 -1.40 -25.50 2.85
CA GLU A 42 -2.02 -26.82 2.78
C GLU A 42 -1.33 -27.83 3.71
N ALA A 43 0.01 -27.81 3.75
CA ALA A 43 0.78 -28.68 4.65
C ALA A 43 0.57 -28.34 6.13
N LEU A 44 0.20 -27.10 6.46
CA LEU A 44 -0.17 -26.70 7.81
C LEU A 44 -1.55 -27.19 8.23
N ASP A 45 -2.53 -27.29 7.34
CA ASP A 45 -3.90 -27.79 7.63
C ASP A 45 -4.49 -27.26 8.95
N THR A 46 -4.44 -25.93 9.13
CA THR A 46 -4.99 -25.24 10.30
C THR A 46 -6.18 -24.35 9.89
N PRO A 47 -7.03 -23.91 10.85
CA PRO A 47 -8.13 -23.02 10.52
C PRO A 47 -7.72 -21.73 9.80
N LEU A 48 -6.60 -21.09 10.19
CA LEU A 48 -6.12 -19.88 9.50
C LEU A 48 -5.59 -20.21 8.11
N ALA A 49 -4.90 -21.34 7.94
CA ALA A 49 -4.43 -21.77 6.62
C ALA A 49 -5.59 -22.04 5.66
N GLN A 50 -6.64 -22.74 6.14
CA GLN A 50 -7.86 -22.95 5.36
C GLN A 50 -8.57 -21.64 5.04
N GLN A 51 -8.62 -20.70 5.99
CA GLN A 51 -9.14 -19.35 5.73
C GLN A 51 -8.35 -18.64 4.62
N CYS A 52 -7.01 -18.63 4.70
CA CYS A 52 -6.15 -18.05 3.66
C CYS A 52 -6.47 -18.65 2.28
N LEU A 53 -6.46 -19.98 2.17
CA LEU A 53 -6.72 -20.70 0.91
C LEU A 53 -8.14 -20.47 0.37
N SER A 54 -9.11 -20.19 1.25
CA SER A 54 -10.49 -19.88 0.86
C SER A 54 -10.70 -18.43 0.41
N THR A 55 -9.80 -17.50 0.79
CA THR A 55 -9.90 -16.10 0.40
C THR A 55 -9.60 -15.96 -1.09
N ASN A 56 -10.59 -15.49 -1.84
CA ASN A 56 -10.48 -15.30 -3.28
C ASN A 56 -9.94 -13.90 -3.58
N VAL A 57 -8.87 -13.80 -4.38
CA VAL A 57 -8.35 -12.50 -4.82
C VAL A 57 -9.40 -11.64 -5.53
N ARG A 58 -10.38 -12.27 -6.21
CA ARG A 58 -11.45 -11.56 -6.92
C ARG A 58 -12.50 -10.94 -6.01
N SER A 59 -12.52 -11.28 -4.72
CA SER A 59 -13.39 -10.59 -3.75
C SER A 59 -12.70 -9.39 -3.11
N ILE A 60 -11.47 -9.06 -3.55
CA ILE A 60 -10.74 -7.88 -3.06
C ILE A 60 -10.97 -6.75 -4.04
N GLU A 61 -11.58 -5.67 -3.54
CA GLU A 61 -12.01 -4.54 -4.34
C GLU A 61 -11.38 -3.24 -3.84
N PHE A 62 -11.10 -2.34 -4.78
CA PHE A 62 -10.62 -0.99 -4.50
C PHE A 62 -11.71 0.02 -4.83
N ASN A 63 -12.36 0.51 -3.78
CA ASN A 63 -13.34 1.59 -3.87
C ASN A 63 -12.58 2.92 -3.93
N GLY A 64 -12.97 3.81 -4.84
CA GLY A 64 -12.29 5.09 -5.07
C GLY A 64 -11.19 5.07 -6.13
N TRP A 65 -10.97 3.95 -6.83
CA TRP A 65 -10.01 3.89 -7.93
C TRP A 65 -10.40 4.76 -9.14
N ASP A 66 -11.69 4.85 -9.43
CA ASP A 66 -12.20 5.68 -10.52
C ASP A 66 -12.10 7.18 -10.14
N GLU A 67 -12.32 7.50 -8.87
CA GLU A 67 -12.14 8.85 -8.30
C GLU A 67 -10.66 9.26 -8.35
N LEU A 68 -9.74 8.35 -8.03
CA LEU A 68 -8.30 8.56 -8.21
C LEU A 68 -7.95 8.89 -9.67
N THR A 69 -8.55 8.15 -10.61
CA THR A 69 -8.33 8.36 -12.04
C THR A 69 -8.81 9.75 -12.47
N GLU A 70 -10.04 10.12 -12.09
CA GLU A 70 -10.60 11.45 -12.38
C GLU A 70 -9.75 12.57 -11.76
N ALA A 71 -9.36 12.42 -10.48
CA ALA A 71 -8.54 13.40 -9.77
C ALA A 71 -7.18 13.63 -10.45
N VAL A 72 -6.57 12.57 -10.99
CA VAL A 72 -5.33 12.66 -11.77
C VAL A 72 -5.54 13.39 -13.11
N GLU A 73 -6.64 13.14 -13.82
CA GLU A 73 -6.90 13.77 -15.12
C GLU A 73 -7.21 15.26 -15.03
N ILE A 74 -7.94 15.68 -13.98
CA ILE A 74 -8.35 17.07 -13.80
C ILE A 74 -7.33 17.91 -13.03
N HIS A 75 -6.21 17.32 -12.60
CA HIS A 75 -5.19 18.03 -11.84
C HIS A 75 -4.57 19.17 -12.67
N GLU A 76 -4.74 20.42 -12.21
CA GLU A 76 -4.26 21.62 -12.90
C GLU A 76 -2.78 21.98 -12.58
N GLY A 77 -2.15 21.27 -11.65
CA GLY A 77 -0.77 21.50 -11.20
C GLY A 77 0.30 20.81 -12.06
N GLU A 78 1.41 20.43 -11.42
CA GLU A 78 2.42 19.62 -12.12
C GLU A 78 1.84 18.25 -12.47
N PRO A 79 2.14 17.70 -13.66
CA PRO A 79 1.61 16.40 -14.06
C PRO A 79 1.91 15.34 -13.00
N ILE A 80 0.88 14.61 -12.59
CA ILE A 80 1.04 13.44 -11.74
C ILE A 80 1.73 12.34 -12.54
N THR A 81 2.84 11.82 -12.02
CA THR A 81 3.67 10.82 -12.68
C THR A 81 3.94 9.59 -11.83
N GLY A 82 3.52 9.58 -10.56
CA GLY A 82 3.60 8.44 -9.65
C GLY A 82 2.48 8.42 -8.62
N VAL A 83 2.04 7.21 -8.26
CA VAL A 83 1.10 6.98 -7.15
C VAL A 83 1.70 5.94 -6.21
N THR A 84 1.61 6.15 -4.91
CA THR A 84 1.89 5.13 -3.88
C THR A 84 0.58 4.74 -3.20
N ILE A 85 0.42 3.44 -2.95
CA ILE A 85 -0.67 2.93 -2.13
C ILE A 85 -0.14 1.90 -1.13
N ALA A 86 -0.72 1.85 0.05
CA ALA A 86 -0.40 0.79 1.00
C ALA A 86 -1.60 0.44 1.87
N ILE A 87 -1.66 -0.80 2.33
CA ILE A 87 -2.52 -1.15 3.46
C ILE A 87 -1.76 -0.99 4.77
N ALA A 88 -2.49 -0.58 5.80
CA ALA A 88 -1.98 -0.38 7.15
C ALA A 88 -3.04 -0.83 8.17
N ASN A 89 -2.60 -1.04 9.41
CA ASN A 89 -3.46 -1.36 10.53
C ASN A 89 -3.43 -0.24 11.55
N ASP A 90 -4.53 -0.06 12.27
CA ASP A 90 -4.53 0.78 13.45
C ASP A 90 -3.53 0.24 14.49
N PRO A 91 -2.99 1.11 15.37
CA PRO A 91 -2.14 0.65 16.46
C PRO A 91 -2.89 -0.36 17.34
N ASP A 92 -2.15 -1.32 17.90
CA ASP A 92 -2.68 -2.44 18.70
C ASP A 92 -3.66 -2.04 19.82
N THR A 93 -3.56 -0.81 20.31
CA THR A 93 -4.39 -0.25 21.38
C THR A 93 -5.83 0.06 20.93
N ALA A 94 -6.10 0.11 19.63
CA ALA A 94 -7.42 0.41 19.07
C ALA A 94 -8.33 -0.81 18.91
N PHE A 95 -7.83 -2.04 19.14
CA PHE A 95 -8.57 -3.25 18.77
C PHE A 95 -9.54 -3.76 19.86
N GLY A 96 -10.84 -3.56 19.62
CA GLY A 96 -11.92 -4.16 20.40
C GLY A 96 -12.04 -5.66 20.14
N LYS A 97 -12.11 -6.48 21.21
CA LYS A 97 -12.30 -7.93 21.05
C LYS A 97 -13.64 -8.23 20.36
N GLY A 98 -13.57 -8.92 19.23
CA GLY A 98 -14.76 -9.42 18.50
C GLY A 98 -15.26 -8.49 17.41
N GLU A 99 -14.55 -7.40 17.13
CA GLU A 99 -14.80 -6.54 15.98
C GLU A 99 -13.93 -7.00 14.79
N GLU A 100 -14.47 -6.79 13.59
CA GLU A 100 -13.74 -7.00 12.36
C GLU A 100 -12.85 -5.79 12.07
N HIS A 101 -11.59 -6.05 11.76
CA HIS A 101 -10.57 -5.03 11.50
C HIS A 101 -10.21 -5.00 10.02
N ARG A 102 -10.84 -4.07 9.31
CA ARG A 102 -10.49 -3.71 7.95
C ARG A 102 -9.13 -2.99 7.94
N PRO A 103 -8.17 -3.39 7.09
CA PRO A 103 -6.98 -2.59 6.89
C PRO A 103 -7.35 -1.28 6.20
N TYR A 104 -6.87 -0.14 6.70
CA TYR A 104 -7.08 1.13 6.00
C TYR A 104 -6.02 1.32 4.92
N MET A 105 -6.37 2.10 3.89
CA MET A 105 -5.46 2.43 2.80
C MET A 105 -4.75 3.75 3.09
N LEU A 106 -3.51 3.81 2.64
CA LEU A 106 -2.71 5.02 2.53
C LEU A 106 -2.47 5.29 1.05
N LEU A 107 -2.57 6.56 0.66
CA LEU A 107 -2.44 7.01 -0.72
C LEU A 107 -1.49 8.20 -0.74
N GLY A 108 -0.55 8.19 -1.68
CA GLY A 108 0.29 9.32 -2.02
C GLY A 108 0.27 9.54 -3.53
N ILE A 109 0.19 10.80 -3.95
CA ILE A 109 0.11 11.19 -5.37
C ILE A 109 1.25 12.15 -5.64
N TYR A 110 2.07 11.90 -6.66
CA TYR A 110 3.34 12.60 -6.85
C TYR A 110 3.56 13.02 -8.31
N GLY A 111 4.20 14.19 -8.48
CA GLY A 111 4.84 14.61 -9.72
C GLY A 111 6.33 14.20 -9.76
N ASP A 112 7.05 14.72 -10.75
CA ASP A 112 8.46 14.39 -10.98
C ASP A 112 9.46 15.23 -10.16
N GLU A 113 9.03 16.31 -9.50
CA GLU A 113 9.91 17.24 -8.78
C GLU A 113 10.76 16.56 -7.71
N PRO A 114 10.20 15.82 -6.72
CA PRO A 114 11.01 15.18 -5.70
C PRO A 114 11.71 13.91 -6.21
N TYR A 115 11.13 13.25 -7.21
CA TYR A 115 11.65 12.04 -7.82
C TYR A 115 11.03 11.82 -9.19
N ALA A 116 11.86 11.52 -10.19
CA ALA A 116 11.41 11.41 -11.59
C ALA A 116 10.68 10.07 -11.88
N PHE A 117 9.49 9.87 -11.32
CA PHE A 117 8.67 8.68 -11.55
C PHE A 117 8.44 8.40 -13.03
N SER A 118 8.27 9.44 -13.86
CA SER A 118 8.04 9.31 -15.31
C SER A 118 9.20 8.64 -16.06
N LYS A 119 10.41 8.65 -15.49
CA LYS A 119 11.64 8.09 -16.08
C LYS A 119 12.20 6.90 -15.31
N ALA A 120 11.81 6.74 -14.05
CA ALA A 120 12.27 5.64 -13.24
C ALA A 120 11.72 4.30 -13.76
N SER A 121 12.55 3.26 -13.66
CA SER A 121 12.14 1.87 -13.79
C SER A 121 11.55 1.33 -12.48
N ALA A 122 10.83 0.21 -12.56
CA ALA A 122 10.29 -0.44 -11.37
C ALA A 122 11.38 -0.73 -10.32
N ALA A 123 12.53 -1.25 -10.75
CA ALA A 123 13.65 -1.54 -9.87
C ALA A 123 14.22 -0.28 -9.18
N GLN A 124 14.26 0.86 -9.87
CA GLN A 124 14.71 2.13 -9.29
C GLN A 124 13.70 2.65 -8.24
N MET A 125 12.39 2.53 -8.50
CA MET A 125 11.38 2.95 -7.53
C MET A 125 11.41 2.09 -6.27
N ILE A 126 11.55 0.76 -6.43
CA ILE A 126 11.68 -0.18 -5.30
C ILE A 126 12.95 0.13 -4.50
N ALA A 127 14.08 0.37 -5.17
CA ALA A 127 15.33 0.70 -4.50
C ALA A 127 15.25 2.03 -3.72
N GLU A 128 14.64 3.06 -4.31
CA GLU A 128 14.45 4.37 -3.67
C GLU A 128 13.53 4.27 -2.44
N ALA A 129 12.41 3.57 -2.57
CA ALA A 129 11.50 3.29 -1.45
C ALA A 129 12.18 2.48 -0.33
N GLY A 130 13.20 1.69 -0.67
CA GLY A 130 14.04 0.93 0.25
C GLY A 130 15.16 1.71 0.94
N ALA A 131 15.33 3.01 0.65
CA ALA A 131 16.46 3.79 1.16
C ALA A 131 16.43 4.01 2.68
N GLU A 132 17.60 4.00 3.32
CA GLU A 132 17.73 4.15 4.78
C GLU A 132 17.23 5.52 5.28
N GLU A 133 17.30 6.57 4.48
CA GLU A 133 16.81 7.90 4.84
C GLU A 133 15.31 8.07 4.56
N GLY A 134 14.67 7.07 3.92
CA GLY A 134 13.38 7.19 3.27
C GLY A 134 13.51 7.68 1.83
N PRO A 135 12.47 7.53 1.00
CA PRO A 135 12.51 7.95 -0.39
C PRO A 135 12.45 9.46 -0.54
N ALA A 136 13.08 9.99 -1.58
CA ALA A 136 13.11 11.43 -1.85
C ALA A 136 11.73 12.11 -1.94
N TRP A 137 10.67 11.37 -2.30
CA TRP A 137 9.31 11.87 -2.43
C TRP A 137 8.49 11.88 -1.13
N ALA A 138 9.02 11.39 -0.01
CA ALA A 138 8.30 11.43 1.26
C ALA A 138 7.97 12.87 1.68
N GLY A 139 6.67 13.16 1.91
CA GLY A 139 6.18 14.49 2.29
C GLY A 139 6.03 15.50 1.15
N TYR A 140 6.15 15.04 -0.11
CA TYR A 140 5.94 15.85 -1.32
C TYR A 140 4.68 15.39 -2.09
N ASP A 141 3.73 14.78 -1.39
CA ASP A 141 2.45 14.41 -1.99
C ASP A 141 1.67 15.65 -2.43
N ALA A 142 1.03 15.54 -3.59
CA ALA A 142 0.11 16.54 -4.08
C ALA A 142 -1.10 16.63 -3.15
N ASP A 143 -1.51 17.85 -2.84
CA ASP A 143 -2.69 18.15 -2.01
C ASP A 143 -3.97 17.83 -2.80
N ILE A 144 -4.26 16.53 -2.95
CA ILE A 144 -5.38 15.97 -3.68
C ILE A 144 -6.09 14.98 -2.74
N GLU A 145 -7.29 15.34 -2.33
CA GLU A 145 -8.11 14.47 -1.48
C GLU A 145 -8.83 13.42 -2.34
N VAL A 146 -8.37 12.17 -2.26
CA VAL A 146 -9.04 11.01 -2.84
C VAL A 146 -9.29 10.00 -1.74
N PHE A 147 -10.53 9.54 -1.65
CA PHE A 147 -10.88 8.45 -0.75
C PHE A 147 -10.58 7.13 -1.45
N LEU A 148 -9.72 6.31 -0.88
CA LEU A 148 -9.39 4.98 -1.40
C LEU A 148 -9.56 3.96 -0.27
N GLU A 149 -10.27 2.87 -0.55
CA GLU A 149 -10.46 1.77 0.40
C GLU A 149 -10.15 0.42 -0.24
N CYS A 150 -9.75 -0.53 0.61
CA CYS A 150 -9.58 -1.93 0.23
C CYS A 150 -10.56 -2.79 1.03
N GLU A 151 -11.44 -3.49 0.32
CA GLU A 151 -12.41 -4.42 0.91
C GLU A 151 -12.05 -5.87 0.57
N GLY A 152 -12.49 -6.83 1.38
CA GLY A 152 -12.32 -8.26 1.13
C GLY A 152 -11.12 -8.90 1.82
N LEU A 153 -10.31 -8.10 2.53
CA LEU A 153 -9.22 -8.58 3.39
C LEU A 153 -9.57 -8.59 4.88
N ASP A 154 -10.74 -8.07 5.24
CA ASP A 154 -11.22 -7.77 6.59
C ASP A 154 -11.10 -8.98 7.53
N ALA A 155 -11.71 -10.11 7.17
CA ALA A 155 -11.69 -11.32 7.98
C ALA A 155 -10.28 -11.91 8.16
N LEU A 156 -9.45 -11.90 7.10
CA LEU A 156 -8.07 -12.41 7.17
C LEU A 156 -7.20 -11.48 8.02
N ASN A 157 -7.33 -10.17 7.82
CA ASN A 157 -6.61 -9.18 8.59
C ASN A 157 -6.96 -9.24 10.08
N THR A 158 -8.24 -9.38 10.40
CA THR A 158 -8.74 -9.60 11.77
C THR A 158 -8.10 -10.82 12.42
N ALA A 159 -8.06 -11.95 11.70
CA ALA A 159 -7.46 -13.18 12.21
C ALA A 159 -5.97 -13.04 12.49
N LEU A 160 -5.25 -12.26 11.66
CA LEU A 160 -3.82 -11.95 11.85
C LEU A 160 -3.58 -11.01 13.03
N VAL A 161 -4.37 -9.94 13.17
CA VAL A 161 -4.27 -8.98 14.28
C VAL A 161 -4.45 -9.69 15.63
N PHE A 162 -5.44 -10.59 15.74
CA PHE A 162 -5.71 -11.34 16.96
C PHE A 162 -4.91 -12.66 17.09
N HIS A 163 -3.93 -12.89 16.22
CA HIS A 163 -3.17 -14.13 16.25
C HIS A 163 -2.29 -14.22 17.50
N LYS A 164 -2.61 -15.18 18.39
CA LYS A 164 -1.99 -15.32 19.72
C LYS A 164 -0.47 -15.54 19.71
N GLU A 165 0.08 -16.06 18.61
CA GLU A 165 1.51 -16.41 18.47
C GLU A 165 2.15 -15.59 17.34
N ARG A 166 1.91 -14.27 17.34
CA ARG A 166 2.54 -13.33 16.41
C ARG A 166 4.02 -13.03 16.71
N HIS A 167 4.47 -13.40 17.91
CA HIS A 167 5.84 -13.25 18.37
C HIS A 167 6.42 -14.60 18.78
N PHE A 168 7.66 -14.85 18.36
CA PHE A 168 8.43 -16.02 18.75
C PHE A 168 9.80 -15.59 19.27
N PHE A 169 10.05 -15.84 20.55
CA PHE A 169 11.32 -15.55 21.22
C PHE A 169 12.23 -16.77 21.13
N ARG A 170 13.46 -16.57 20.66
CA ARG A 170 14.44 -17.64 20.34
C ARG A 170 15.50 -17.84 21.42
N ASP A 171 15.24 -17.33 22.63
CA ASP A 171 16.23 -17.12 23.69
C ASP A 171 16.93 -18.40 24.17
N GLU A 172 16.39 -19.58 23.83
CA GLU A 172 16.94 -20.90 24.20
C GLU A 172 17.44 -21.73 23.01
N ALA A 173 17.68 -21.11 21.84
CA ALA A 173 18.08 -21.80 20.61
C ALA A 173 17.21 -23.05 20.34
N PRO A 174 15.88 -22.88 20.23
CA PRO A 174 14.96 -23.99 20.14
C PRO A 174 15.24 -24.83 18.88
N ASP A 175 15.04 -26.15 18.96
CA ASP A 175 15.19 -27.04 17.80
C ASP A 175 14.16 -26.77 16.68
N HIS A 176 13.06 -26.08 17.02
CA HIS A 176 11.96 -25.78 16.11
C HIS A 176 11.15 -24.56 16.56
N ALA A 177 10.68 -23.78 15.59
CA ALA A 177 9.67 -22.76 15.80
C ALA A 177 8.28 -23.37 16.09
N PRO A 178 7.44 -22.70 16.89
CA PRO A 178 6.04 -23.08 17.07
C PRO A 178 5.31 -23.14 15.73
N ARG A 179 4.52 -24.20 15.52
CA ARG A 179 3.75 -24.36 14.27
C ARG A 179 2.81 -23.18 14.01
N ARG A 180 2.23 -22.58 15.05
CA ARG A 180 1.33 -21.42 14.90
C ARG A 180 2.09 -20.12 14.60
N TYR A 181 3.37 -20.01 14.98
CA TYR A 181 4.21 -18.91 14.50
C TYR A 181 4.47 -19.02 12.99
N VAL A 182 4.79 -20.24 12.50
CA VAL A 182 4.93 -20.50 11.06
C VAL A 182 3.63 -20.19 10.30
N GLU A 183 2.48 -20.61 10.85
CA GLU A 183 1.14 -20.29 10.33
C GLU A 183 0.92 -18.78 10.21
N TYR A 184 1.25 -18.01 11.26
CA TYR A 184 1.15 -16.56 11.26
C TYR A 184 2.00 -15.92 10.16
N VAL A 185 3.28 -16.30 10.05
CA VAL A 185 4.19 -15.75 9.04
C VAL A 185 3.66 -16.05 7.64
N LEU A 186 3.29 -17.29 7.34
CA LEU A 186 2.74 -17.66 6.02
C LEU A 186 1.44 -16.90 5.70
N ALA A 187 0.54 -16.74 6.68
CA ALA A 187 -0.70 -16.00 6.49
C ALA A 187 -0.47 -14.50 6.25
N CYS A 188 0.53 -13.89 6.90
CA CYS A 188 0.97 -12.52 6.60
C CYS A 188 1.43 -12.38 5.14
N TRP A 189 2.28 -13.31 4.67
CA TRP A 189 2.75 -13.34 3.29
C TRP A 189 1.63 -13.60 2.28
N TRP A 190 0.65 -14.43 2.63
CA TRP A 190 -0.53 -14.66 1.79
C TRP A 190 -1.40 -13.41 1.66
N ARG A 191 -1.64 -12.67 2.76
CA ARG A 191 -2.35 -11.38 2.70
C ARG A 191 -1.64 -10.39 1.77
N ALA A 192 -0.31 -10.28 1.87
CA ALA A 192 0.49 -9.43 0.99
C ALA A 192 0.32 -9.81 -0.48
N LEU A 193 0.41 -11.10 -0.79
CA LEU A 193 0.21 -11.63 -2.14
C LEU A 193 -1.17 -11.26 -2.68
N LEU A 194 -2.22 -11.51 -1.90
CA LEU A 194 -3.60 -11.19 -2.28
C LEU A 194 -3.80 -9.70 -2.58
N PHE A 195 -3.26 -8.83 -1.71
CA PHE A 195 -3.30 -7.39 -1.93
C PHE A 195 -2.61 -7.00 -3.25
N HIS A 196 -1.38 -7.48 -3.47
CA HIS A 196 -0.63 -7.15 -4.67
C HIS A 196 -1.25 -7.68 -5.97
N GLU A 197 -1.82 -8.89 -5.96
CA GLU A 197 -2.54 -9.41 -7.13
C GLU A 197 -3.83 -8.63 -7.40
N ALA A 198 -4.54 -8.17 -6.37
CA ALA A 198 -5.69 -7.30 -6.53
C ALA A 198 -5.30 -5.94 -7.14
N VAL A 199 -4.19 -5.34 -6.68
CA VAL A 199 -3.66 -4.10 -7.26
C VAL A 199 -3.24 -4.32 -8.71
N GLN A 200 -2.56 -5.44 -9.00
CA GLN A 200 -2.16 -5.80 -10.36
C GLN A 200 -3.38 -5.96 -11.27
N HIS A 201 -4.42 -6.64 -10.79
CA HIS A 201 -5.67 -6.82 -11.54
C HIS A 201 -6.36 -5.47 -11.81
N THR A 202 -6.44 -4.62 -10.80
CA THR A 202 -7.05 -3.29 -10.92
C THR A 202 -6.27 -2.39 -11.87
N SER A 203 -4.96 -2.32 -11.74
CA SER A 203 -4.07 -1.54 -12.61
C SER A 203 -4.11 -2.00 -14.07
N ARG A 204 -4.40 -3.28 -14.34
CA ARG A 204 -4.55 -3.82 -15.70
C ARG A 204 -5.94 -3.59 -16.29
N SER A 205 -6.99 -3.67 -15.48
CA SER A 205 -8.37 -3.52 -15.94
C SER A 205 -8.81 -2.07 -16.03
N ARG A 206 -8.26 -1.22 -15.17
CA ARG A 206 -8.53 0.22 -15.05
C ARG A 206 -7.19 0.97 -14.88
N PRO A 207 -6.35 1.04 -15.93
CA PRO A 207 -5.05 1.71 -15.81
C PRO A 207 -5.22 3.20 -15.51
N LEU A 208 -4.33 3.74 -14.68
CA LEU A 208 -4.26 5.18 -14.46
C LEU A 208 -3.85 5.91 -15.75
N PRO A 209 -4.27 7.19 -15.93
CA PRO A 209 -3.96 7.98 -17.10
C PRO A 209 -2.45 8.02 -17.40
N GLY A 210 -2.07 7.99 -18.68
CA GLY A 210 -0.66 8.05 -19.10
C GLY A 210 0.21 6.85 -18.69
N GLY A 211 -0.38 5.79 -18.10
CA GLY A 211 0.39 4.67 -17.57
C GLY A 211 1.20 5.06 -16.34
N ILE A 212 0.61 5.88 -15.46
CA ILE A 212 1.21 6.23 -14.17
C ILE A 212 1.44 4.94 -13.36
N PRO A 213 2.67 4.70 -12.89
CA PRO A 213 3.02 3.55 -12.07
C PRO A 213 2.41 3.67 -10.69
N VAL A 214 1.98 2.54 -10.15
CA VAL A 214 1.42 2.43 -8.81
C VAL A 214 2.37 1.61 -7.95
N LEU A 215 3.02 2.26 -7.00
CA LEU A 215 3.88 1.62 -6.02
C LEU A 215 3.01 1.14 -4.84
N ALA A 216 2.79 -0.16 -4.76
CA ALA A 216 1.95 -0.76 -3.72
C ALA A 216 2.81 -1.39 -2.61
N GLY A 217 2.33 -1.43 -1.38
CA GLY A 217 2.93 -2.22 -0.31
C GLY A 217 2.13 -2.21 1.00
N MET A 218 2.83 -2.34 2.13
CA MET A 218 2.24 -2.41 3.46
C MET A 218 3.00 -1.52 4.46
N VAL A 219 2.28 -0.84 5.35
CA VAL A 219 2.85 0.07 6.37
C VAL A 219 2.61 -0.51 7.75
N ASP A 220 3.67 -0.60 8.56
CA ASP A 220 3.63 -1.14 9.93
C ASP A 220 3.00 -2.54 10.03
N MET A 221 3.10 -3.30 8.93
CA MET A 221 2.51 -4.61 8.76
C MET A 221 3.54 -5.56 8.16
N ARG A 222 3.57 -6.80 8.65
CA ARG A 222 4.40 -7.86 8.06
C ARG A 222 3.68 -8.55 6.90
N PRO A 223 4.38 -8.97 5.84
CA PRO A 223 5.76 -8.59 5.50
C PRO A 223 5.85 -7.13 5.03
N GLU A 224 6.99 -6.50 5.27
CA GLU A 224 7.34 -5.27 4.54
C GLU A 224 7.87 -5.67 3.16
N VAL A 225 6.99 -5.63 2.16
CA VAL A 225 7.32 -5.84 0.75
C VAL A 225 6.51 -4.86 -0.11
N MET A 226 7.06 -4.56 -1.28
CA MET A 226 6.50 -3.60 -2.22
C MET A 226 6.61 -4.09 -3.66
N MET A 227 5.77 -3.55 -4.52
CA MET A 227 5.79 -3.82 -5.95
C MET A 227 5.36 -2.59 -6.74
N VAL A 228 5.82 -2.51 -7.99
CA VAL A 228 5.38 -1.49 -8.95
C VAL A 228 4.40 -2.14 -9.92
N HIS A 229 3.23 -1.54 -10.08
CA HIS A 229 2.18 -2.00 -10.99
C HIS A 229 1.90 -0.95 -12.07
N GLY A 230 1.39 -1.39 -13.22
CA GLY A 230 0.87 -0.51 -14.28
C GLY A 230 1.93 0.20 -15.12
N ILE A 231 3.21 0.11 -14.76
CA ILE A 231 4.33 0.76 -15.46
C ILE A 231 4.48 0.27 -16.92
N GLU A 232 4.06 -0.97 -17.21
CA GLU A 232 4.08 -1.55 -18.55
C GLU A 232 3.19 -0.78 -19.54
N TRP A 233 2.18 -0.06 -19.04
CA TRP A 233 1.24 0.68 -19.88
C TRP A 233 1.78 2.03 -20.36
N ARG A 234 2.86 2.54 -19.74
CA ARG A 234 3.46 3.83 -20.10
C ARG A 234 3.86 3.90 -21.58
N ALA A 235 4.51 2.86 -22.10
CA ALA A 235 4.91 2.80 -23.51
C ALA A 235 3.69 2.67 -24.45
N THR A 236 2.66 1.96 -24.00
CA THR A 236 1.47 1.66 -24.79
C THR A 236 0.55 2.87 -24.91
N LEU A 237 0.39 3.63 -23.82
CA LEU A 237 -0.47 4.82 -23.75
C LEU A 237 0.25 6.09 -24.21
N GLY A 238 1.57 6.23 -23.96
CA GLY A 238 2.37 7.34 -24.48
C GLY A 238 2.38 7.40 -26.02
N SER A 239 2.48 6.23 -26.67
CA SER A 239 2.37 6.13 -28.14
C SER A 239 0.98 6.52 -28.66
N ALA A 240 -0.09 6.29 -27.90
CA ALA A 240 -1.45 6.63 -28.31
C ALA A 240 -1.74 8.13 -28.15
N ALA A 241 -1.26 8.74 -27.05
CA ALA A 241 -1.37 10.18 -26.83
C ALA A 241 -0.55 10.98 -27.86
N GLU A 242 0.67 10.54 -28.20
CA GLU A 242 1.47 11.15 -29.27
C GLU A 242 0.81 10.98 -30.66
N ALA A 243 0.16 9.84 -30.93
CA ALA A 243 -0.57 9.63 -32.18
C ALA A 243 -1.84 10.49 -32.30
N LEU A 244 -2.51 10.78 -31.19
CA LEU A 244 -3.64 11.70 -31.11
C LEU A 244 -3.21 13.17 -31.16
N ALA A 245 -2.09 13.53 -30.53
CA ALA A 245 -1.51 14.88 -30.60
C ALA A 245 -0.95 15.22 -32.00
N GLY A 246 -0.62 14.20 -32.80
CA GLY A 246 -0.25 14.35 -34.22
C GLY A 246 -1.43 14.46 -35.19
N ALA A 247 -2.68 14.27 -34.72
CA ALA A 247 -3.87 14.50 -35.51
C ALA A 247 -4.26 15.98 -35.38
N GLU A 248 -4.09 16.74 -36.46
CA GLU A 248 -4.54 18.14 -36.54
C GLU A 248 -6.03 18.24 -36.16
N MET A 249 -6.30 18.84 -35.00
CA MET A 249 -7.65 19.17 -34.56
C MET A 249 -8.27 20.20 -35.52
N PRO A 250 -9.46 19.94 -36.08
CA PRO A 250 -10.19 20.96 -36.83
C PRO A 250 -10.68 22.04 -35.86
N GLU A 251 -10.41 23.30 -36.22
CA GLU A 251 -10.87 24.48 -35.51
C GLU A 251 -12.40 24.50 -35.28
N MET A 252 -12.77 25.11 -34.15
CA MET A 252 -14.05 25.76 -33.81
C MET A 252 -15.03 24.99 -32.94
N LEU A 253 -15.16 25.45 -31.68
CA LEU A 253 -16.45 25.90 -31.15
C LEU A 253 -16.27 27.19 -30.30
N PRO A 254 -17.24 28.13 -30.35
CA PRO A 254 -17.11 29.49 -29.83
C PRO A 254 -17.30 29.63 -28.31
N SER A 255 -16.54 30.58 -27.76
CA SER A 255 -16.35 30.97 -26.36
C SER A 255 -17.54 31.67 -25.67
N SER A 256 -18.75 31.10 -25.72
CA SER A 256 -19.92 31.79 -25.19
C SER A 256 -20.98 30.94 -24.49
N VAL A 257 -20.64 30.11 -23.50
CA VAL A 257 -21.60 29.71 -22.44
C VAL A 257 -20.87 29.32 -21.14
N ILE A 258 -20.51 30.29 -20.29
CA ILE A 258 -20.37 30.04 -18.83
C ILE A 258 -20.97 31.23 -18.09
N THR A 259 -22.17 31.04 -17.56
CA THR A 259 -22.86 31.98 -16.69
C THR A 259 -22.25 31.89 -15.29
N ARG A 260 -21.41 32.86 -14.92
CA ARG A 260 -20.89 33.02 -13.54
C ARG A 260 -22.05 33.21 -12.57
N LYS A 261 -22.11 32.37 -11.54
CA LYS A 261 -22.98 32.54 -10.37
C LYS A 261 -22.14 33.18 -9.26
N GLU A 262 -22.57 34.33 -8.76
CA GLU A 262 -21.94 35.01 -7.61
C GLU A 262 -22.07 34.14 -6.35
N VAL A 263 -20.93 33.84 -5.72
CA VAL A 263 -20.87 33.21 -4.39
C VAL A 263 -20.87 34.32 -3.34
N VAL A 264 -21.82 34.23 -2.42
CA VAL A 264 -21.94 35.10 -1.24
C VAL A 264 -20.92 34.65 -0.20
N GLU A 265 -20.05 35.56 0.24
CA GLU A 265 -19.08 35.33 1.32
C GLU A 265 -19.78 35.03 2.66
N GLU A 266 -19.56 33.84 3.21
CA GLU A 266 -19.76 33.58 4.64
C GLU A 266 -18.48 33.87 5.43
N LYS A 267 -18.62 34.64 6.51
CA LYS A 267 -17.51 35.14 7.34
C LYS A 267 -16.75 34.00 8.02
N ALA A 268 -15.44 34.00 7.86
CA ALA A 268 -14.52 33.16 8.61
C ALA A 268 -14.58 33.45 10.13
N PRO A 269 -14.46 32.41 10.99
CA PRO A 269 -14.33 32.60 12.43
C PRO A 269 -12.99 33.27 12.79
N THR A 270 -13.02 34.14 13.81
CA THR A 270 -11.89 35.00 14.17
C THR A 270 -10.93 34.28 15.13
N GLY A 271 -9.64 34.65 15.09
CA GLY A 271 -8.52 34.02 15.83
C GLY A 271 -8.58 34.04 17.36
N LEU A 272 -9.69 34.47 17.96
CA LEU A 272 -9.99 34.32 19.39
C LEU A 272 -10.50 32.91 19.73
N ASP A 273 -11.14 32.21 18.80
CA ASP A 273 -11.66 30.84 19.02
C ASP A 273 -10.55 29.77 19.00
N LEU A 274 -9.49 30.01 18.24
CA LEU A 274 -8.32 29.12 18.15
C LEU A 274 -7.45 29.15 19.42
N ARG A 275 -7.32 30.30 20.08
CA ARG A 275 -6.47 30.44 21.29
C ARG A 275 -7.08 29.77 22.52
N ARG A 276 -8.41 29.61 22.55
CA ARG A 276 -9.10 28.93 23.65
C ARG A 276 -8.92 27.40 23.57
N ARG A 277 -8.80 26.82 22.38
CA ARG A 277 -8.59 25.37 22.20
C ARG A 277 -7.16 24.92 22.51
N VAL A 278 -6.16 25.78 22.34
CA VAL A 278 -4.75 25.47 22.63
C VAL A 278 -4.41 25.55 24.12
N ALA A 279 -5.23 26.23 24.93
CA ALA A 279 -5.01 26.36 26.38
C ALA A 279 -5.56 25.19 27.20
N GLU A 280 -6.32 24.27 26.60
CA GLU A 280 -6.98 23.13 27.27
C GLU A 280 -6.27 21.78 27.04
N SER A 281 -5.16 21.73 26.28
CA SER A 281 -4.35 20.53 26.10
C SER A 281 -3.10 20.58 27.00
N GLU A 282 -3.08 19.77 28.06
CA GLU A 282 -1.88 19.49 28.85
C GLU A 282 -0.84 18.73 28.00
N PRO A 283 0.48 18.95 28.20
CA PRO A 283 1.52 18.30 27.42
C PRO A 283 1.74 16.85 27.87
N GLU A 284 1.50 15.89 26.98
CA GLU A 284 1.95 14.50 27.15
C GLU A 284 3.49 14.41 27.02
N GLU A 285 4.09 13.64 27.92
CA GLU A 285 5.52 13.37 28.00
C GLU A 285 6.04 12.65 26.74
N GLU A 286 7.10 13.19 26.15
CA GLU A 286 7.80 12.63 24.99
C GLU A 286 8.35 11.23 25.30
N ALA A 287 7.71 10.19 24.73
CA ALA A 287 8.27 8.86 24.66
C ALA A 287 9.41 8.81 23.62
N ALA A 288 10.49 8.10 23.95
CA ALA A 288 11.69 8.00 23.12
C ALA A 288 11.39 7.42 21.70
N PRO A 289 12.11 7.89 20.66
CA PRO A 289 11.77 7.60 19.27
C PRO A 289 11.91 6.12 18.93
N GLN A 290 10.81 5.49 18.51
CA GLN A 290 10.83 4.15 17.91
C GLN A 290 11.45 4.23 16.51
N LYS A 291 12.19 3.18 16.11
CA LYS A 291 12.75 3.09 14.76
C LYS A 291 11.60 2.97 13.76
N LYS A 292 11.41 4.01 12.95
CA LYS A 292 10.35 4.11 11.92
C LYS A 292 10.43 2.96 10.92
N SER A 293 9.30 2.31 10.62
CA SER A 293 9.20 1.31 9.55
C SER A 293 9.49 1.95 8.19
N LEU A 294 9.94 1.13 7.22
CA LEU A 294 10.30 1.60 5.88
C LEU A 294 9.16 2.40 5.23
N MET A 295 7.94 1.89 5.42
CA MET A 295 6.73 2.40 4.82
C MET A 295 6.04 3.48 5.67
N GLY A 296 6.23 3.51 6.99
CA GLY A 296 5.80 4.65 7.82
C GLY A 296 6.51 5.96 7.43
N ARG A 297 7.76 5.85 6.96
CA ARG A 297 8.51 6.98 6.39
C ARG A 297 7.95 7.46 5.06
N LEU A 298 7.42 6.55 4.24
CA LEU A 298 6.80 6.84 2.94
C LEU A 298 5.56 7.74 3.06
N PHE A 299 4.79 7.57 4.15
CA PHE A 299 3.54 8.32 4.39
C PHE A 299 3.63 9.31 5.57
N GLY A 300 4.83 9.63 6.06
CA GLY A 300 5.01 10.62 7.12
C GLY A 300 4.31 10.30 8.45
N LYS A 301 4.04 9.03 8.75
CA LYS A 301 3.35 8.61 9.99
C LYS A 301 4.39 8.36 11.10
N ASP A 302 4.19 9.00 12.25
CA ASP A 302 5.00 8.85 13.48
C ASP A 302 4.51 7.70 14.37
#